data_AF-A0A383VND6-F1
#
_entry.id   AF-A0A383VND6-F1
#
_cell.length_a   1.000
_cell.length_b   1.000
_cell.length_c   1.000
_cell.angle_alpha   90.00
_cell.angle_beta   90.00
_cell.angle_gamma   90.00
#
_symmetry.space_group_name_H-M   'P 1'
#
loop_
_entity.id
_entity.type
_entity.pdbx_description
1 polymer ?
#
loop_
_entity_poly.entity_id
_entity_poly.type
_entity_poly.pdbx_seq_one_letter_code
_entity_poly.pdbx_strand_id
1 'polypeptide(L)'
;MQQQMQQLGQALAAALPLPYCCNNPGCSCCEQLSELKLVQRAASRCSGCSVARYCSRACQLAHWQQHKPACKQLAAAAKAAGKTAAKAAGTAATKSSASF
;
A
#
# COMPACT_ATOMS: atom_id res chain seq x y z
N MET A 1 -20.18 19.35 -13.35
CA MET A 1 -20.02 17.88 -13.44
C MET A 1 -18.56 17.44 -13.50
N GLN A 2 -17.70 18.05 -14.34
CA GLN A 2 -16.28 17.69 -14.45
C GLN A 2 -15.51 17.67 -13.11
N GLN A 3 -15.66 18.72 -12.28
CA GLN A 3 -14.98 18.82 -11.00
C GLN A 3 -15.37 17.69 -10.02
N GLN A 4 -16.63 17.26 -10.06
CA GLN A 4 -17.15 16.20 -9.20
C GLN A 4 -16.58 14.82 -9.61
N MET A 5 -16.45 14.56 -10.91
CA MET A 5 -15.79 13.33 -11.41
C MET A 5 -14.31 13.29 -11.04
N GLN A 6 -13.62 14.43 -11.14
CA GLN A 6 -12.20 14.53 -10.75
C GLN A 6 -11.99 14.27 -9.25
N GLN A 7 -12.84 14.85 -8.40
CA GLN A 7 -12.79 14.63 -6.95
C GLN A 7 -13.05 13.17 -6.59
N LEU A 8 -14.03 12.53 -7.23
CA LEU A 8 -14.29 11.10 -7.02
C LEU A 8 -13.09 10.25 -7.42
N GLY A 9 -12.47 10.52 -8.57
CA GLY A 9 -11.28 9.80 -9.03
C GLY A 9 -10.11 9.90 -8.06
N GLN A 10 -9.88 11.09 -7.49
CA GLN A 10 -8.84 11.28 -6.47
C GLN A 10 -9.15 10.51 -5.18
N ALA A 11 -10.40 10.50 -4.73
CA ALA A 11 -10.81 9.77 -3.54
C ALA A 11 -10.61 8.26 -3.70
N LEU A 12 -10.97 7.71 -4.86
CA LEU A 12 -10.77 6.29 -5.17
C LEU A 12 -9.28 5.93 -5.21
N ALA A 13 -8.46 6.74 -5.90
CA ALA A 13 -7.01 6.53 -5.94
C ALA A 13 -6.38 6.56 -4.53
N ALA A 14 -6.86 7.43 -3.64
CA ALA A 14 -6.40 7.49 -2.26
C ALA A 14 -6.81 6.27 -1.41
N ALA A 15 -8.00 5.73 -1.67
CA ALA A 15 -8.60 4.63 -0.92
C ALA A 15 -8.14 3.25 -1.40
N LEU A 16 -7.69 3.12 -2.65
CA LEU A 16 -7.21 1.86 -3.24
C LEU A 16 -5.75 1.98 -3.72
N PRO A 17 -4.77 1.91 -2.80
CA PRO A 17 -3.37 1.97 -3.19
C PRO A 17 -2.95 0.68 -3.89
N LEU A 18 -2.48 0.79 -5.12
CA LEU A 18 -1.93 -0.34 -5.86
C LEU A 18 -0.46 -0.59 -5.46
N PRO A 19 -0.05 -1.85 -5.30
CA PRO A 19 1.29 -2.19 -4.80
C PRO A 19 2.42 -1.91 -5.81
N TYR A 20 2.09 -1.59 -7.05
CA TYR A 20 3.04 -1.39 -8.15
C TYR A 20 3.04 0.04 -8.70
N CYS A 21 2.21 0.93 -8.16
CA CYS A 21 2.05 2.30 -8.67
C CYS A 21 2.30 3.33 -7.56
N CYS A 22 2.69 4.55 -7.98
CA CYS A 22 2.69 5.69 -7.07
C CYS A 22 1.24 6.03 -6.70
N ASN A 23 0.96 6.20 -5.41
CA ASN A 23 -0.36 6.52 -4.91
C ASN A 23 -0.77 7.97 -5.20
N ASN A 24 0.15 8.83 -5.66
CA ASN A 24 -0.20 10.18 -6.10
C ASN A 24 -0.75 10.12 -7.55
N PRO A 25 -2.05 10.37 -7.77
CA PRO A 25 -2.65 10.28 -9.11
C PRO A 25 -2.14 11.37 -10.08
N GLY A 26 -1.53 12.45 -9.57
CA GLY A 26 -0.88 13.47 -10.39
C GLY A 26 0.58 13.15 -10.75
N CYS A 27 1.09 11.97 -10.37
CA CYS A 27 2.47 11.58 -10.63
C CYS A 27 2.63 11.03 -12.05
N SER A 28 3.40 11.73 -12.88
CA SER A 28 3.86 11.23 -14.18
C SER A 28 5.07 10.29 -14.08
N CYS A 29 5.75 10.21 -12.92
CA CYS A 29 6.93 9.36 -12.74
C CYS A 29 6.65 7.84 -12.82
N CYS A 30 5.41 7.41 -13.08
CA CYS A 30 5.10 6.01 -13.39
C CYS A 30 5.76 5.53 -14.69
N GLU A 31 6.17 6.42 -15.59
CA GLU A 31 6.92 6.05 -16.81
C GLU A 31 8.38 5.66 -16.54
N GLN A 32 8.98 6.12 -15.44
CA GLN A 32 10.43 5.97 -15.20
C GLN A 32 10.80 4.98 -14.10
N LEU A 33 9.82 4.45 -13.36
CA LEU A 33 10.04 3.47 -12.30
C LEU A 33 9.35 2.16 -12.64
N SER A 34 10.14 1.10 -12.85
CA SER A 34 9.59 -0.25 -12.96
C SER A 34 8.84 -0.63 -11.67
N GLU A 35 7.77 -1.40 -11.82
CA GLU A 35 6.96 -1.94 -10.71
C GLU A 35 7.85 -2.60 -9.64
N LEU A 36 8.90 -3.31 -10.10
CA LEU A 36 9.88 -3.97 -9.26
C LEU A 36 10.65 -3.00 -8.35
N LYS A 37 11.07 -1.82 -8.86
CA LYS A 37 11.75 -0.78 -8.06
C LYS A 37 10.84 -0.22 -6.96
N LEU A 38 9.54 -0.10 -7.21
CA LEU A 38 8.59 0.36 -6.21
C LEU A 38 8.34 -0.70 -5.14
N VAL A 39 8.27 -1.98 -5.52
CA VAL A 39 8.06 -3.09 -4.57
C VAL A 39 9.27 -3.28 -3.65
N GLN A 40 10.48 -3.27 -4.21
CA GLN A 40 11.74 -3.54 -3.49
C GLN A 40 12.13 -2.42 -2.53
N ARG A 41 11.74 -1.16 -2.79
CA ARG A 41 12.07 -0.03 -1.91
C ARG A 41 11.10 0.02 -0.74
N ALA A 42 11.48 -0.51 0.42
CA ALA A 42 10.74 -0.33 1.68
C ALA A 42 10.47 1.16 1.99
N ALA A 43 11.40 2.05 1.63
CA ALA A 43 11.29 3.51 1.78
C ALA A 43 10.22 4.17 0.88
N SER A 44 9.58 3.42 -0.03
CA SER A 44 8.46 3.94 -0.83
C SER A 44 7.13 3.91 -0.07
N ARG A 45 7.02 3.14 1.02
CA ARG A 45 5.76 2.98 1.75
C ARG A 45 5.49 4.15 2.68
N CYS A 46 4.22 4.56 2.75
CA CYS A 46 3.75 5.46 3.78
C CYS A 46 4.00 4.83 5.16
N SER A 47 4.75 5.51 6.03
CA SER A 47 5.09 5.01 7.37
C SER A 47 3.86 4.83 8.28
N GLY A 48 2.77 5.56 8.03
CA GLY A 48 1.54 5.47 8.82
C GLY A 48 0.72 4.22 8.54
N CYS A 49 0.47 3.92 7.25
CA CYS A 49 -0.38 2.79 6.87
C CYS A 49 0.40 1.56 6.40
N SER A 50 1.66 1.71 5.99
CA SER A 50 2.51 0.67 5.36
C SER A 50 1.95 0.05 4.07
N VAL A 51 0.85 0.58 3.54
CA VAL A 51 0.19 0.10 2.30
C VAL A 51 0.55 0.98 1.10
N ALA A 52 0.20 2.26 1.15
CA ALA A 52 0.37 3.18 0.03
C ALA A 52 1.85 3.39 -0.32
N ARG A 53 2.19 3.37 -1.62
CA ARG A 53 3.54 3.58 -2.13
C ARG A 53 3.68 4.92 -2.82
N TYR A 54 4.86 5.51 -2.71
CA TYR A 54 5.22 6.77 -3.35
C TYR A 54 6.63 6.66 -3.94
N CYS A 55 6.81 7.19 -5.14
CA CYS A 55 8.11 7.24 -5.80
C CYS A 55 9.10 8.17 -5.08
N SER A 56 8.59 9.19 -4.38
CA SER A 56 9.37 10.19 -3.68
C SER A 56 8.60 10.80 -2.51
N ARG A 57 9.33 11.43 -1.58
CA ARG A 57 8.74 12.20 -0.47
C ARG A 57 7.86 13.35 -0.99
N ALA A 58 8.23 13.97 -2.10
CA ALA A 58 7.46 15.03 -2.74
C ALA A 58 6.07 14.54 -3.17
N CYS A 59 5.97 13.36 -3.80
CA CYS A 59 4.68 12.78 -4.17
C CYS A 59 3.82 12.42 -2.96
N GLN A 60 4.43 11.96 -1.86
CA GLN A 60 3.70 11.70 -0.63
C GLN A 60 3.12 12.99 -0.04
N LEU A 61 3.89 14.07 0.00
CA LEU A 61 3.44 15.37 0.50
C LEU A 61 2.33 15.97 -0.36
N ALA A 62 2.49 15.94 -1.69
CA ALA A 62 1.52 16.45 -2.63
C ALA A 62 0.15 15.75 -2.51
N HIS A 63 0.16 14.44 -2.26
CA HIS A 63 -1.07 13.65 -2.10
C HIS A 63 -1.57 13.56 -0.65
N TRP A 64 -0.90 14.20 0.32
CA TRP A 64 -1.17 13.94 1.73
C TRP A 64 -2.59 14.32 2.15
N GLN A 65 -3.13 15.43 1.66
CA GLN A 65 -4.47 15.90 2.07
C GLN A 65 -5.56 14.90 1.69
N GLN A 66 -5.46 14.31 0.50
CA GLN A 66 -6.40 13.29 0.01
C GLN A 66 -6.13 11.92 0.63
N HIS A 67 -4.87 11.56 0.89
CA HIS A 67 -4.52 10.28 1.49
C HIS A 67 -4.84 10.19 2.99
N LYS A 68 -4.69 11.28 3.75
CA LYS A 68 -4.88 11.34 5.21
C LYS A 68 -6.17 10.65 5.71
N PRO A 69 -7.37 10.88 5.14
CA PRO A 69 -8.58 10.19 5.58
C PRO A 69 -8.51 8.66 5.40
N ALA A 70 -7.97 8.20 4.28
CA ALA A 70 -7.83 6.77 3.99
C ALA A 70 -6.68 6.11 4.78
N CYS A 71 -5.63 6.87 5.14
CA CYS A 71 -4.42 6.36 5.78
C CYS A 71 -4.73 5.53 7.06
N LYS A 72 -5.61 6.03 7.93
CA LYS A 72 -5.98 5.31 9.16
C LYS A 72 -6.72 4.00 8.88
N GLN A 73 -7.62 4.01 7.90
CA GLN A 73 -8.40 2.83 7.53
C GLN A 73 -7.50 1.75 6.92
N LEU A 74 -6.60 2.15 6.03
CA LEU A 74 -5.59 1.27 5.44
C LEU A 74 -4.65 0.68 6.49
N ALA A 75 -4.24 1.47 7.49
CA ALA A 75 -3.41 0.98 8.58
C ALA A 75 -4.13 -0.11 9.41
N ALA A 76 -5.42 0.09 9.70
CA ALA A 76 -6.22 -0.90 10.42
C ALA A 76 -6.41 -2.18 9.60
N ALA A 77 -6.74 -2.05 8.31
CA ALA A 77 -6.91 -3.17 7.40
C ALA A 77 -5.61 -3.98 7.22
N ALA A 78 -4.46 -3.32 7.06
CA ALA A 78 -3.17 -3.97 6.94
C ALA A 78 -2.81 -4.78 8.21
N LYS A 79 -3.09 -4.22 9.40
CA LYS A 79 -2.91 -4.95 10.66
C LYS A 79 -3.82 -6.17 10.77
N ALA A 80 -5.07 -6.08 10.31
CA ALA A 80 -5.99 -7.21 10.29
C ALA A 80 -5.52 -8.32 9.33
N ALA A 81 -5.08 -7.95 8.12
CA ALA A 81 -4.55 -8.89 7.13
C ALA A 81 -3.21 -9.52 7.57
N GLY A 82 -2.35 -8.79 8.28
CA GLY A 82 -1.12 -9.35 8.85
C GLY A 82 -1.39 -10.41 9.92
N LYS A 83 -2.46 -10.26 10.70
CA LYS A 83 -2.86 -11.24 11.73
C LYS A 83 -3.37 -12.54 11.13
N THR A 84 -4.06 -12.50 9.98
CA THR A 84 -4.52 -13.72 9.29
C THR A 84 -3.37 -14.45 8.60
N ALA A 85 -2.39 -13.74 8.03
CA ALA A 85 -1.19 -14.34 7.45
C ALA A 85 -0.27 -15.01 8.51
N ALA A 86 -0.08 -14.39 9.67
CA ALA A 86 0.71 -14.96 10.77
C ALA A 86 0.09 -16.23 11.36
N LYS A 87 -1.25 -16.34 11.39
CA LYS A 87 -1.95 -17.54 11.88
C LYS A 87 -1.82 -18.73 10.91
N ALA A 88 -1.65 -18.49 9.61
CA ALA A 88 -1.45 -19.55 8.61
C ALA A 88 -0.03 -20.14 8.62
N ALA A 89 0.98 -19.37 9.05
CA ALA A 89 2.37 -19.83 9.11
C ALA A 89 2.70 -20.66 10.37
N GLY A 90 1.85 -20.64 11.40
CA GLY A 90 2.09 -21.31 12.68
C GLY A 90 1.71 -22.79 12.76
N THR A 91 1.03 -23.37 11.76
CA THR A 91 0.50 -24.76 11.82
C THR A 91 1.39 -25.82 11.16
N ALA A 92 2.57 -25.46 10.63
CA ALA A 92 3.42 -26.36 9.85
C ALA A 92 4.64 -26.93 10.61
N ALA A 93 4.66 -26.89 11.95
CA ALA A 93 5.80 -27.39 12.74
C ALA A 93 5.37 -28.17 13.99
N THR A 94 4.97 -29.44 13.82
CA THR A 94 5.03 -30.56 14.79
C THR A 94 4.43 -31.79 14.07
N LYS A 95 5.03 -32.97 13.89
CA LYS A 95 6.17 -33.65 14.53
C LYS A 95 6.84 -34.56 13.49
N SER A 96 8.17 -34.60 13.50
CA SER A 96 8.96 -35.66 12.88
C SER A 96 9.17 -36.74 13.94
N SER A 97 8.70 -37.96 13.68
CA SER A 97 9.11 -39.16 14.41
C SER A 97 8.67 -40.39 13.63
N ALA A 98 9.56 -40.85 12.73
CA ALA A 98 9.52 -42.19 12.17
C ALA A 98 10.50 -43.07 12.97
N SER A 99 10.00 -44.17 13.50
CA SER A 99 10.80 -45.32 13.94
C SER A 99 9.99 -46.58 13.66
N PHE A 100 10.74 -47.62 13.27
CA PHE A 100 10.37 -48.97 12.82
C PHE A 100 10.04 -49.11 11.34
#